data_AF-A0A5F0K8A4-F1
#
_entry.id   AF-A0A5F0K8A4-F1
#
_cell.length_a   1.000
_cell.length_b   1.000
_cell.length_c   1.000
_cell.angle_alpha   90.00
_cell.angle_beta   90.00
_cell.angle_gamma   90.00
#
_symmetry.space_group_name_H-M   'P 1'
#
loop_
_entity.id
_entity.type
_entity.pdbx_description
1 polymer ?
#
loop_
_entity_poly.entity_id
_entity_poly.type
_entity_poly.pdbx_seq_one_letter_code
_entity_poly.pdbx_strand_id
1 'polypeptide(L)'
;MREVVKAMSQRAAREALGTPENFSGGVYVTKNGTPELFITTAADRSQELADLHQAREDKALVKLVALATQDIGRPGRSYSEDEALALLRAART
;
A
#
# COMPACT_ATOMS: atom_id res chain seq x y z
N MET A 1 -11.80 -16.25 10.77
CA MET A 1 -12.29 -16.90 9.54
C MET A 1 -11.05 -17.34 8.78
N ARG A 2 -10.85 -18.65 8.52
CA ARG A 2 -9.71 -19.08 7.69
C ARG A 2 -10.01 -18.65 6.26
N GLU A 3 -9.14 -17.83 5.68
CA GLU A 3 -9.21 -17.47 4.27
C GLU A 3 -9.14 -18.76 3.45
N VAL A 4 -10.16 -19.00 2.63
CA VAL A 4 -10.20 -20.19 1.78
C VAL A 4 -9.23 -19.95 0.64
N VAL A 5 -8.06 -20.58 0.71
CA VAL A 5 -7.08 -20.55 -0.39
C VAL A 5 -7.71 -21.19 -1.61
N LYS A 6 -8.00 -20.39 -2.64
CA LYS A 6 -8.54 -20.87 -3.90
C LYS A 6 -7.40 -21.47 -4.73
N ALA A 7 -7.55 -22.71 -5.14
CA ALA A 7 -6.59 -23.40 -5.99
C ALA A 7 -7.29 -24.11 -7.15
N MET A 8 -6.63 -24.17 -8.30
CA MET A 8 -7.10 -24.91 -9.47
C MET A 8 -5.94 -25.58 -10.22
N SER A 9 -6.24 -26.58 -11.05
CA SER A 9 -5.20 -27.21 -11.87
C SER A 9 -4.78 -26.30 -13.03
N GLN A 10 -3.57 -26.49 -13.57
CA GLN A 10 -3.12 -25.80 -14.79
C GLN A 10 -4.10 -25.91 -15.95
N ARG A 11 -4.74 -27.08 -16.11
CA ARG A 11 -5.75 -27.28 -17.14
C ARG A 11 -6.97 -26.39 -16.90
N ALA A 12 -7.52 -26.41 -15.69
CA ALA A 12 -8.68 -25.57 -15.34
C ALA A 12 -8.34 -24.08 -15.48
N ALA A 13 -7.14 -23.67 -15.07
CA ALA A 13 -6.67 -22.30 -15.24
C ALA A 13 -6.64 -21.89 -16.72
N ARG A 14 -6.08 -22.73 -17.60
CA ARG A 14 -6.03 -22.47 -19.03
C ARG A 14 -7.42 -22.31 -19.65
N GLU A 15 -8.37 -23.16 -19.26
CA GLU A 15 -9.76 -23.09 -19.72
C GLU A 15 -10.47 -21.84 -19.18
N ALA A 16 -10.10 -21.38 -17.98
CA ALA A 16 -10.68 -20.21 -17.31
C ALA A 16 -10.11 -18.85 -17.76
N LEU A 17 -9.02 -18.78 -18.53
CA LEU A 17 -8.36 -17.53 -18.92
C LEU A 17 -9.27 -16.53 -19.67
N GLY A 18 -10.34 -17.01 -20.32
CA GLY A 18 -11.34 -16.17 -20.97
C GLY A 18 -12.38 -15.55 -20.03
N THR A 19 -12.31 -15.85 -18.73
CA THR A 19 -13.29 -15.42 -17.71
C THR A 19 -12.52 -14.94 -16.49
N PRO A 20 -12.04 -13.68 -16.48
CA PRO A 20 -11.19 -13.13 -15.43
C PRO A 20 -11.74 -13.28 -14.00
N GLU A 21 -13.06 -13.33 -13.84
CA GLU A 21 -13.77 -13.49 -12.56
C GLU A 21 -13.38 -14.80 -11.85
N ASN A 22 -12.92 -15.81 -12.60
CA ASN A 22 -12.40 -17.04 -12.03
C ASN A 22 -11.11 -16.82 -11.22
N PHE A 23 -10.41 -15.72 -11.44
CA PHE A 23 -9.17 -15.34 -10.76
C PHE A 23 -9.34 -14.19 -9.76
N SER A 24 -10.57 -13.69 -9.56
CA SER A 24 -10.85 -12.65 -8.57
C SER A 24 -10.48 -13.10 -7.16
N GLY A 25 -9.80 -12.22 -6.42
CA GLY A 25 -9.26 -12.53 -5.10
C GLY A 25 -8.01 -13.42 -5.13
N GLY A 26 -7.51 -13.77 -6.33
CA GLY A 26 -6.30 -14.53 -6.52
C GLY A 26 -6.46 -16.05 -6.38
N VAL A 27 -5.75 -16.79 -7.22
CA VAL A 27 -5.83 -18.26 -7.29
C VAL A 27 -4.45 -18.88 -7.48
N TYR A 28 -4.17 -19.91 -6.69
CA TYR A 28 -3.01 -20.77 -6.91
C TYR A 28 -3.28 -21.80 -8.01
N VAL A 29 -2.45 -21.77 -9.05
CA VAL A 29 -2.48 -22.76 -10.12
C VAL A 29 -1.50 -23.88 -9.78
N THR A 30 -2.00 -25.10 -9.80
CA THR A 30 -1.28 -26.30 -9.39
C THR A 30 -0.98 -27.22 -10.57
N LYS A 31 0.16 -27.90 -10.50
CA LYS A 31 0.54 -29.01 -11.38
C LYS A 31 0.75 -30.24 -10.51
N ASN A 32 -0.02 -31.30 -10.75
CA ASN A 32 0.02 -32.53 -9.95
C ASN A 32 -0.13 -32.28 -8.43
N GLY A 33 -0.95 -31.30 -8.04
CA GLY A 33 -1.18 -30.93 -6.64
C GLY A 33 -0.15 -29.97 -6.04
N THR A 34 0.95 -29.69 -6.73
CA THR A 34 1.96 -28.71 -6.29
C THR A 34 1.62 -27.32 -6.85
N PRO A 35 1.51 -26.27 -6.01
CA PRO A 35 1.36 -24.89 -6.49
C PRO A 35 2.60 -24.42 -7.26
N GLU A 36 2.41 -23.91 -8.47
CA GLU A 36 3.52 -23.40 -9.32
C GLU A 36 3.35 -21.93 -9.68
N LEU A 37 2.12 -21.40 -9.66
CA LEU A 37 1.82 -20.03 -10.07
C LEU A 37 0.67 -19.46 -9.22
N PHE A 38 0.65 -18.15 -9.05
CA PHE A 38 -0.49 -17.40 -8.52
C PHE A 38 -0.97 -16.42 -9.59
N ILE A 39 -2.28 -16.45 -9.88
CA ILE A 39 -2.91 -15.53 -10.83
C ILE A 39 -3.94 -14.70 -10.08
N THR A 40 -3.91 -13.39 -10.29
CA THR A 40 -4.92 -12.44 -9.79
C THR A 40 -5.34 -11.52 -10.92
N THR A 41 -6.48 -10.85 -10.78
CA THR A 41 -6.93 -9.87 -11.78
C THR A 41 -6.09 -8.60 -11.71
N ALA A 42 -5.97 -7.89 -12.83
CA ALA A 42 -5.29 -6.59 -12.85
C ALA A 42 -5.99 -5.56 -11.95
N ALA A 43 -7.33 -5.63 -11.86
CA ALA A 43 -8.12 -4.78 -10.98
C ALA A 43 -7.78 -5.02 -9.51
N ASP A 44 -7.78 -6.27 -9.05
CA ASP A 44 -7.41 -6.63 -7.68
C ASP A 44 -5.98 -6.17 -7.36
N ARG A 45 -5.03 -6.37 -8.29
CA ARG A 45 -3.66 -5.91 -8.11
C ARG A 45 -3.56 -4.39 -8.02
N SER A 46 -4.32 -3.66 -8.83
CA SER A 46 -4.33 -2.20 -8.81
C SER A 46 -4.90 -1.65 -7.50
N GLN A 47 -5.96 -2.28 -6.97
CA GLN A 47 -6.55 -1.92 -5.70
C GLN A 47 -5.58 -2.19 -4.55
N GLU A 48 -4.94 -3.36 -4.51
CA GLU A 48 -3.94 -3.70 -3.50
C GLU A 48 -2.80 -2.67 -3.48
N LEU A 49 -2.32 -2.23 -4.65
CA LEU A 49 -1.28 -1.21 -4.74
C LEU A 49 -1.75 0.16 -4.24
N ALA A 50 -2.99 0.54 -4.53
CA ALA A 50 -3.59 1.78 -4.02
C ALA A 50 -3.73 1.74 -2.49
N ASP A 51 -4.21 0.63 -1.93
CA ASP A 51 -4.35 0.44 -0.49
C ASP A 51 -2.99 0.49 0.22
N LEU A 52 -1.98 -0.18 -0.35
CA LEU A 52 -0.61 -0.14 0.16
C LEU A 52 -0.01 1.27 0.10
N HIS A 53 -0.32 2.04 -0.95
CA HIS A 53 0.12 3.43 -1.06
C HIS A 53 -0.53 4.28 0.03
N GLN A 54 -1.85 4.22 0.16
CA GLN A 54 -2.60 4.96 1.18
C GLN A 54 -2.10 4.63 2.59
N ALA A 55 -1.91 3.35 2.90
CA ALA A 55 -1.39 2.92 4.20
C ALA A 55 0.02 3.46 4.49
N ARG A 56 0.85 3.64 3.47
CA ARG A 56 2.18 4.27 3.62
C ARG A 56 2.06 5.76 3.90
N GLU A 57 1.17 6.45 3.21
CA GLU A 57 0.89 7.87 3.42
C GLU A 57 0.35 8.12 4.83
N ASP A 58 -0.64 7.35 5.27
CA ASP A 58 -1.22 7.44 6.60
C ASP A 58 -0.15 7.23 7.68
N LYS A 59 0.71 6.21 7.49
CA LYS A 59 1.83 5.94 8.40
C LYS A 59 2.84 7.09 8.42
N ALA A 60 3.12 7.71 7.27
CA ALA A 60 4.02 8.85 7.20
C ALA A 60 3.42 10.06 7.95
N LEU A 61 2.13 10.33 7.75
CA LEU A 61 1.42 11.42 8.43
C LEU A 61 1.45 11.24 9.96
N VAL A 62 1.13 10.05 10.46
CA VAL A 62 1.18 9.76 11.91
C VAL A 62 2.57 9.99 12.47
N LYS A 63 3.63 9.58 11.74
CA LYS A 63 5.01 9.83 12.16
C LYS A 63 5.33 11.33 12.19
N LEU A 64 4.92 12.08 11.18
CA LEU A 64 5.14 13.53 11.13
C LEU A 64 4.43 14.24 12.29
N VAL A 65 3.18 13.87 12.58
CA VAL A 65 2.44 14.43 13.73
C VAL A 65 3.13 14.10 15.05
N ALA A 66 3.59 12.86 15.22
CA ALA A 66 4.31 12.45 16.43
C ALA A 66 5.63 13.23 16.61
N LEU A 67 6.38 13.46 15.53
CA LEU A 67 7.60 14.27 15.56
C LEU A 67 7.29 15.75 15.87
N ALA A 68 6.29 16.33 15.21
CA ALA A 68 5.88 17.71 15.48
C ALA A 68 5.44 17.91 16.94
N THR A 69 4.72 16.94 17.50
CA THR A 69 4.30 16.97 18.92
C THR A 69 5.51 16.98 19.85
N GLN A 70 6.55 16.20 19.53
CA GLN A 70 7.81 16.20 20.30
C GLN A 70 8.58 17.51 20.15
N ASP A 71 8.57 18.12 18.96
CA ASP A 71 9.26 19.38 18.69
C ASP A 71 8.58 20.55 19.44
N ILE A 72 7.25 20.59 19.52
CA ILE A 72 6.51 21.61 20.29
C ILE A 72 6.94 21.63 21.77
N GLY A 73 7.15 20.46 22.37
CA GLY A 73 7.57 20.33 23.77
C GLY A 73 9.06 20.61 24.03
N ARG A 74 9.86 20.88 22.99
CA ARG A 74 11.31 21.04 23.09
C ARG A 74 11.73 22.47 22.72
N PRO A 75 12.42 23.20 23.63
CA PRO A 75 12.93 24.53 23.31
C PRO A 75 13.81 24.53 22.05
N GLY A 76 13.63 25.55 21.20
CA GLY A 76 14.43 25.75 19.98
C GLY A 76 14.10 24.81 18.81
N ARG A 77 13.01 24.04 18.88
CA ARG A 77 12.52 23.20 17.78
C ARG A 77 11.19 23.68 17.18
N SER A 78 10.76 24.87 17.57
CA SER A 78 9.59 25.57 17.03
C SER A 78 9.96 27.02 16.75
N TYR A 79 9.20 27.65 15.86
CA TYR A 79 9.33 29.06 15.51
C TYR A 79 8.00 29.77 15.81
N SER A 80 8.10 31.01 16.27
CA SER A 80 6.99 31.96 16.19
C SER A 80 6.69 32.32 14.72
N GLU A 81 5.51 32.92 14.49
CA GLU A 81 5.10 33.36 13.15
C GLU A 81 6.10 34.35 12.53
N ASP A 82 6.56 35.32 13.31
CA ASP A 82 7.52 36.34 12.85
C ASP A 82 8.88 35.73 12.49
N GLU A 83 9.38 34.81 13.29
CA GLU A 83 10.64 34.08 13.02
C GLU A 83 10.53 33.24 11.75
N ALA A 84 9.42 32.50 11.58
CA ALA A 84 9.18 31.70 10.39
C ALA A 84 9.11 32.58 9.13
N LEU A 85 8.41 33.71 9.20
CA LEU A 85 8.29 34.66 8.08
C LEU A 85 9.64 35.29 7.71
N ALA A 86 10.46 35.63 8.69
CA ALA A 86 11.81 36.15 8.47
C ALA A 86 12.69 35.11 7.75
N LEU A 87 12.68 33.86 8.20
CA LEU A 87 13.43 32.76 7.58
C LEU A 87 12.98 32.50 6.13
N LEU A 88 11.66 32.47 5.88
CA LEU A 88 11.12 32.28 4.53
C LEU A 88 11.50 33.42 3.58
N ARG A 89 11.56 34.66 4.06
CA ARG A 89 12.02 35.81 3.27
C ARG A 89 13.51 35.71 2.94
N ALA A 90 14.34 35.35 3.92
CA ALA A 90 15.77 35.19 3.73
C ALA A 90 16.13 34.06 2.74
N ALA A 91 15.33 33.00 2.68
CA ALA A 91 15.55 31.90 1.73
C ALA A 91 15.25 32.24 0.26
N ARG A 92 14.64 33.40 -0.02
CA ARG A 92 14.26 33.86 -1.38
C ARG A 92 15.30 34.77 -2.03
N THR A 93 16.30 35.22 -1.26
CA THR A 93 17.42 36.07 -1.71
C THR A 93 18.67 35.23 -1.92
#